data_AF-A0A975M0W6-F1
#
_entry.id   AF-A0A975M0W6-F1
#
_cell.length_a   1.000
_cell.length_b   1.000
_cell.length_c   1.000
_cell.angle_alpha   90.00
_cell.angle_beta   90.00
_cell.angle_gamma   90.00
#
_symmetry.space_group_name_H-M   'P 1'
#
loop_
_entity.id
_entity.type
_entity.pdbx_description
1 polymer ?
#
loop_
_entity_poly.entity_id
_entity_poly.type
_entity_poly.pdbx_seq_one_letter_code
_entity_poly.pdbx_strand_id
1 'polypeptide(L)' 'MGYLKAVDGLPWIVKLLLVIFFDPIVYGIYRIVKGLKKNNIVVLVAGILYLFTGLFIIGWVIDVVTVATSGKVTFLA' A
#
# COMPACT_ATOMS: atom_id res chain seq x y z
N MET A 1 4.21 -1.69 15.52
CA MET A 1 5.29 -1.27 14.58
C MET A 1 5.79 -2.39 13.66
N GLY A 2 5.54 -3.67 13.96
CA GLY A 2 6.08 -4.80 13.19
C GLY A 2 5.62 -4.86 11.73
N TYR A 3 4.33 -4.64 11.45
CA TYR A 3 3.79 -4.79 10.10
C TYR A 3 4.42 -3.86 9.05
N LEU A 4 4.47 -2.55 9.33
CA LEU A 4 5.08 -1.59 8.39
C LEU A 4 6.56 -1.91 8.14
N LYS A 5 7.32 -2.25 9.20
CA LYS A 5 8.73 -2.62 9.07
C LYS A 5 8.92 -3.93 8.30
N ALA A 6 8.02 -4.90 8.49
CA ALA A 6 8.04 -6.16 7.76
C ALA A 6 7.83 -5.91 6.26
N VAL A 7 6.79 -5.14 5.89
CA VAL A 7 6.52 -4.80 4.49
C VAL A 7 7.63 -3.93 3.89
N ASP A 8 8.11 -2.93 4.61
CA ASP A 8 9.19 -2.03 4.16
C ASP A 8 10.53 -2.77 4.01
N GLY A 9 10.77 -3.82 4.80
CA GLY A 9 11.99 -4.64 4.78
C GLY A 9 12.03 -5.72 3.71
N LEU A 10 10.93 -5.96 2.99
CA LEU A 10 10.89 -6.96 1.93
C LEU A 10 11.80 -6.57 0.75
N PRO A 11 12.43 -7.56 0.07
CA PRO A 11 13.11 -7.35 -1.20
C PRO A 11 12.17 -6.72 -2.22
N TRP A 12 12.73 -5.89 -3.10
CA TRP A 12 11.97 -5.18 -4.12
C TRP A 12 11.06 -6.09 -4.95
N ILE A 13 11.58 -7.24 -5.40
CA ILE A 13 10.82 -8.19 -6.22
C ILE A 13 9.59 -8.75 -5.48
N VAL A 14 9.69 -8.95 -4.16
CA VAL A 14 8.59 -9.47 -3.34
C VAL A 14 7.51 -8.40 -3.19
N LYS A 15 7.91 -7.13 -2.98
CA LYS A 15 6.96 -6.01 -2.96
C LYS A 15 6.21 -5.88 -4.28
N LEU A 16 6.92 -6.05 -5.41
CA LEU A 16 6.32 -5.99 -6.73
C LEU A 16 5.26 -7.10 -6.92
N LEU A 17 5.58 -8.34 -6.51
CA LEU A 17 4.63 -9.45 -6.56
C LEU A 17 3.43 -9.22 -5.64
N LEU A 18 3.64 -8.68 -4.45
CA LEU A 18 2.55 -8.37 -3.51
C LEU A 18 1.63 -7.27 -4.05
N VAL A 19 2.16 -6.26 -4.73
CA VAL A 19 1.31 -5.29 -5.44
C VAL A 19 0.55 -5.99 -6.57
N ILE A 20 1.18 -6.82 -7.40
CA ILE A 20 0.48 -7.40 -8.55
C ILE A 20 -0.69 -8.30 -8.13
N PHE A 21 -0.51 -9.15 -7.12
CA PHE A 21 -1.49 -10.18 -6.76
C PHE A 21 -2.33 -9.86 -5.52
N PHE A 22 -1.82 -9.03 -4.60
CA PHE A 22 -2.39 -8.86 -3.26
C PHE A 22 -2.45 -7.40 -2.79
N ASP A 23 -2.39 -6.42 -3.72
CA ASP A 23 -2.41 -4.99 -3.39
C ASP A 23 -3.49 -4.56 -2.41
N PRO A 24 -4.77 -4.94 -2.62
CA PRO A 24 -5.88 -4.41 -1.83
C PRO A 24 -5.75 -4.83 -0.38
N ILE A 25 -5.32 -6.06 -0.15
CA ILE A 25 -5.16 -6.63 1.19
C ILE A 25 -3.88 -6.08 1.81
N VAL A 26 -2.74 -6.25 1.14
CA VAL A 26 -1.43 -5.91 1.71
C VAL A 26 -1.27 -4.40 1.85
N TYR A 27 -1.44 -3.65 0.76
CA TYR A 27 -1.19 -2.21 0.78
C TYR A 27 -2.39 -1.41 1.27
N GLY A 28 -3.62 -1.95 1.19
CA GLY A 28 -4.76 -1.39 1.92
C GLY A 28 -4.55 -1.43 3.43
N ILE A 29 -4.16 -2.59 3.99
CA ILE A 29 -3.83 -2.70 5.42
C ILE A 29 -2.60 -1.85 5.77
N TYR A 30 -1.59 -1.79 4.90
CA TYR A 30 -0.42 -0.91 5.09
C TYR A 30 -0.82 0.55 5.25
N ARG A 31 -1.71 1.06 4.38
CA ARG A 31 -2.25 2.42 4.47
C ARG A 31 -3.00 2.65 5.78
N ILE A 32 -3.86 1.73 6.20
CA ILE A 32 -4.60 1.84 7.47
C ILE A 32 -3.64 1.95 8.66
N VAL A 33 -2.68 1.03 8.76
CA VAL A 33 -1.71 0.99 9.87
C VAL A 33 -0.81 2.23 9.85
N LYS A 34 -0.43 2.73 8.67
CA LYS A 34 0.39 3.93 8.51
C LYS A 34 -0.39 5.20 8.84
N GLY A 35 -1.67 5.29 8.44
CA GLY A 35 -2.58 6.38 8.77
C GLY A 35 -2.81 6.49 10.27
N LEU A 36 -3.11 5.37 10.95
CA LEU A 36 -3.21 5.31 12.41
C LEU A 36 -1.93 5.78 13.10
N LYS A 37 -0.77 5.29 12.65
CA LYS A 37 0.52 5.63 13.26
C LYS A 37 0.89 7.11 13.08
N LYS A 38 0.58 7.68 11.91
CA LYS A 38 0.88 9.08 11.59
C LYS A 38 -0.24 10.05 12.01
N ASN A 39 -1.30 9.56 12.63
CA ASN A 39 -2.51 10.31 12.94
C ASN A 39 -3.04 11.09 11.70
N ASN A 40 -2.93 10.45 10.53
CA ASN A 40 -3.31 11.01 9.24
C ASN A 40 -4.60 10.35 8.76
N ILE A 41 -5.71 11.09 8.93
CA ILE A 41 -7.05 10.61 8.62
C ILE A 41 -7.25 10.36 7.12
N VAL A 42 -6.55 11.10 6.25
CA VAL A 42 -6.65 10.94 4.79
C VAL A 42 -6.08 9.59 4.36
N VAL A 43 -4.89 9.24 4.87
CA VAL A 43 -4.24 7.95 4.57
C VAL A 43 -5.04 6.78 5.15
N LEU A 44 -5.64 6.98 6.33
CA LEU A 44 -6.50 5.99 6.97
C LEU A 44 -7.76 5.70 6.16
N VAL A 45 -8.50 6.75 5.79
CA VAL A 45 -9.71 6.63 4.98
C VAL A 45 -9.39 6.08 3.60
N ALA A 46 -8.27 6.49 2.99
CA ALA A 46 -7.81 5.93 1.73
C ALA A 46 -7.58 4.43 1.83
N GLY A 47 -6.91 3.93 2.87
CA GLY A 47 -6.70 2.49 3.08
C GLY A 47 -7.98 1.68 3.28
N ILE A 48 -8.97 2.24 4.00
CA ILE A 48 -10.28 1.61 4.16
C ILE A 48 -11.03 1.56 2.82
N LEU A 49 -11.09 2.67 2.09
CA LEU A 49 -11.73 2.70 0.77
C LEU A 49 -11.05 1.71 -0.19
N TYR A 50 -9.72 1.64 -0.15
CA TYR A 50 -8.93 0.73 -0.99
C TYR A 50 -9.31 -0.75 -0.82
N LEU A 51 -9.72 -1.16 0.39
CA LEU A 51 -10.17 -2.53 0.67
C LEU A 51 -11.55 -2.85 0.08
N PHE A 52 -12.46 -1.87 0.00
CA PHE A 52 -13.87 -2.11 -0.31
C PHE A 52 -14.32 -1.64 -1.70
N THR A 53 -13.78 -0.54 -2.22
CA THR A 53 -14.41 0.17 -3.33
C THR A 53 -13.91 -0.21 -4.71
N GLY A 54 -12.87 -1.03 -4.85
CA GLY A 54 -12.48 -1.38 -6.21
C GLY A 54 -11.92 -0.18 -6.99
N LEU A 55 -11.27 0.82 -6.36
CA LEU A 55 -10.44 1.84 -7.05
C LEU A 55 -9.17 1.22 -7.69
N PHE A 56 -9.34 -0.02 -8.15
CA PHE A 56 -8.42 -1.15 -8.29
C PHE A 56 -7.62 -1.12 -9.57
N ILE A 57 -7.92 -0.22 -10.50
CA ILE A 57 -7.15 -0.12 -11.72
C ILE A 57 -6.25 1.10 -11.61
N ILE A 58 -6.80 2.27 -11.34
CA ILE A 58 -6.00 3.50 -11.30
C ILE A 58 -5.03 3.49 -10.11
N GLY A 59 -5.52 3.21 -8.89
CA GLY A 59 -4.66 3.13 -7.69
C GLY A 59 -3.62 2.02 -7.80
N TRP A 60 -4.05 0.86 -8.28
CA TRP A 60 -3.18 -0.30 -8.47
C TRP A 60 -2.10 -0.06 -9.52
N VAL A 61 -2.45 0.52 -10.67
CA VAL A 61 -1.47 0.87 -11.72
C VAL A 61 -0.43 1.85 -11.17
N ILE A 62 -0.86 2.85 -10.39
CA ILE A 62 0.06 3.80 -9.75
C ILE A 62 0.96 3.06 -8.75
N ASP A 63 0.42 2.13 -7.96
CA ASP A 63 1.20 1.35 -6.99
C ASP A 63 2.19 0.41 -7.69
N VAL A 64 1.81 -0.23 -8.80
CA VAL A 64 2.71 -1.06 -9.63
C VAL A 64 3.86 -0.21 -10.14
N VAL A 65 3.56 0.95 -10.73
CA VAL A 65 4.58 1.85 -11.30
C VAL A 65 5.49 2.42 -10.20
N THR A 66 4.93 2.83 -9.07
CA THR A 66 5.71 3.40 -7.96
C THR A 66 6.57 2.35 -7.26
N VAL A 67 6.08 1.12 -7.07
CA VAL A 67 6.92 0.03 -6.57
C VAL A 67 7.98 -0.35 -7.59
N ALA A 68 7.66 -0.41 -8.89
CA ALA A 68 8.65 -0.71 -9.92
C ALA A 68 9.80 0.32 -9.96
N THR A 69 9.49 1.60 -9.82
CA THR A 69 10.45 2.71 -9.97
C THR A 69 11.13 3.12 -8.66
N SER A 70 10.38 3.12 -7.56
CA SER A 70 10.81 3.66 -6.26
C SER A 70 10.94 2.59 -5.17
N GLY A 71 10.52 1.35 -5.46
CA GLY A 71 10.56 0.22 -4.53
C GLY A 71 9.67 0.34 -3.30
N LYS A 72 8.74 1.30 -3.31
CA LYS A 72 7.78 1.58 -2.25
C LYS A 72 6.49 2.10 -2.87
N VAL A 73 5.38 1.82 -2.20
CA VAL A 73 4.09 2.42 -2.53
C VAL A 73 4.06 3.85 -2.00
N THR A 74 3.81 4.80 -2.89
CA THR A 74 3.87 6.25 -2.58
C THR A 74 2.49 6.92 -2.65
N PHE A 75 1.55 6.34 -3.40
CA PHE A 75 0.23 6.93 -3.57
C PHE A 75 -0.60 6.77 -2.29
N LEU A 76 -0.83 7.88 -1.60
CA LEU A 76 -1.61 7.94 -0.35
C LEU A 76 -1.13 6.93 0.71
N ALA A 77 0.18 6.66 0.76
CA ALA A 77 0.81 5.74 1.70
C ALA A 77 1.86 6.46 2.54
#